data_AF-A0A9J6FHX7-F1
#
_entry.id   AF-A0A9J6FHX7-F1
#
_cell.length_a   1.000
_cell.length_b   1.000
_cell.length_c   1.000
_cell.angle_alpha   90.00
_cell.angle_beta   90.00
_cell.angle_gamma   90.00
#
_symmetry.space_group_name_H-M   'P 1'
#
loop_
_entity.id
_entity.type
_entity.pdbx_description
1 polymer ?
#
loop_
_entity_poly.entity_id
_entity_poly.type
_entity_poly.pdbx_seq_one_letter_code
_entity_poly.pdbx_strand_id
1 'polypeptide(L)'
;MDTSDEAIIEMLRQRMLANSNFLQYMEIVIESLRSGAEFERMPRLMAHTGGTNPLQVKQLDYHIPANTRHHRTDKFLLTQSSDATLVVRRGLPVTISVQFDRHYDGGRDQVFLILKTGLEPKEADGSKVRLEVPTTMGSFFKVDNSPYSISLVLSEKNSVTVKVMLPPCAAVGLWRLEVETRLRGSSDPSDKCLFNVKETFYVLFNPWCQEDLVYMPQEDLLTEYIFNDTGKLYQGNYDYPTGKRWFFGQVKKKKSLRSAELNAVILTFACTKKAGKQ
;
A
#
# COMPACT_ATOMS: atom_id res chain seq x y z
N MET A 1 -41.87 2.58 -13.47
CA MET A 1 -41.18 3.83 -13.11
C MET A 1 -40.69 3.66 -11.68
N ASP A 2 -39.52 3.03 -11.52
CA ASP A 2 -38.86 2.93 -10.22
C ASP A 2 -37.84 4.07 -10.13
N THR A 3 -38.25 5.13 -9.43
CA THR A 3 -37.45 6.34 -9.20
C THR A 3 -36.37 6.14 -8.12
N SER A 4 -36.24 4.94 -7.53
CA SER A 4 -35.26 4.62 -6.49
C SER A 4 -33.88 4.26 -7.04
N ASP A 5 -33.82 3.53 -8.15
CA ASP A 5 -32.56 2.98 -8.66
C ASP A 5 -31.76 4.03 -9.44
N GLU A 6 -32.45 4.88 -10.20
CA GLU A 6 -31.85 6.06 -10.83
C GLU A 6 -31.35 7.06 -9.76
N ALA A 7 -32.07 7.22 -8.64
CA ALA A 7 -31.62 8.08 -7.55
C ALA A 7 -30.38 7.52 -6.82
N ILE A 8 -30.28 6.20 -6.66
CA ILE A 8 -29.10 5.55 -6.07
C ILE A 8 -27.91 5.62 -7.03
N ILE A 9 -28.13 5.42 -8.33
CA ILE A 9 -27.09 5.53 -9.37
C ILE A 9 -26.59 6.96 -9.48
N GLU A 10 -27.48 7.95 -9.43
CA GLU A 10 -27.10 9.36 -9.47
C GLU A 10 -26.42 9.79 -8.16
N MET A 11 -26.88 9.34 -6.99
CA MET A 11 -26.19 9.56 -5.71
C MET A 11 -24.78 8.94 -5.71
N LEU A 12 -24.59 7.74 -6.29
CA LEU A 12 -23.29 7.09 -6.40
C LEU A 12 -22.37 7.76 -7.43
N ARG A 13 -22.93 8.26 -8.55
CA ARG A 13 -22.20 9.09 -9.51
C ARG A 13 -21.76 10.41 -8.89
N GLN A 14 -22.65 11.09 -8.18
CA GLN A 14 -22.36 12.32 -7.44
C GLN A 14 -21.30 12.06 -6.37
N ARG A 15 -21.28 10.91 -5.69
CA ARG A 15 -20.22 10.53 -4.72
C ARG A 15 -18.88 10.19 -5.37
N MET A 16 -18.88 9.54 -6.54
CA MET A 16 -17.65 9.25 -7.29
C MET A 16 -17.05 10.49 -7.95
N LEU A 17 -17.90 11.42 -8.42
CA LEU A 17 -17.49 12.71 -8.98
C LEU A 17 -17.12 13.72 -7.88
N ALA A 18 -17.76 13.67 -6.70
CA ALA A 18 -17.44 14.52 -5.55
C ALA A 18 -16.10 14.16 -4.89
N ASN A 19 -15.53 12.99 -5.17
CA ASN A 19 -14.15 12.66 -4.80
C ASN A 19 -13.17 13.15 -5.88
N SER A 20 -13.32 14.41 -6.29
CA SER A 20 -12.41 15.12 -7.22
C SER A 20 -10.96 14.98 -6.76
N ASN A 21 -10.73 14.94 -5.44
CA ASN A 21 -9.42 14.72 -4.83
C ASN A 21 -8.80 13.37 -5.18
N PHE A 22 -9.58 12.30 -5.34
CA PHE A 22 -9.04 10.97 -5.67
C PHE A 22 -8.63 10.88 -7.14
N LEU A 23 -9.47 11.38 -8.05
CA LEU A 23 -9.14 11.37 -9.48
C LEU A 23 -8.00 12.34 -9.80
N GLN A 24 -7.99 13.52 -9.18
CA GLN A 24 -6.91 14.49 -9.28
C GLN A 24 -5.61 13.98 -8.61
N TYR A 25 -5.72 13.27 -7.49
CA TYR A 25 -4.58 12.55 -6.90
C TYR A 25 -4.02 11.50 -7.86
N MET A 26 -4.88 10.69 -8.47
CA MET A 26 -4.45 9.69 -9.44
C MET A 26 -3.80 10.33 -10.66
N GLU A 27 -4.33 11.44 -11.20
CA GLU A 27 -3.70 12.19 -12.30
C GLU A 27 -2.32 12.74 -11.89
N ILE A 28 -2.21 13.38 -10.73
CA ILE A 28 -0.93 13.94 -10.24
C ILE A 28 0.09 12.83 -9.96
N VAL A 29 -0.34 11.69 -9.41
CA VAL A 29 0.53 10.51 -9.21
C VAL A 29 0.99 9.96 -10.56
N ILE A 30 0.10 9.86 -11.54
CA ILE A 30 0.44 9.41 -12.90
C ILE A 30 1.44 10.38 -13.56
N GLU A 31 1.27 11.69 -13.41
CA GLU A 31 2.20 12.69 -13.94
C GLU A 31 3.55 12.71 -13.20
N SER A 32 3.54 12.48 -11.89
CA SER A 32 4.75 12.36 -11.07
C SER A 32 5.56 11.10 -11.42
N LEU A 33 4.88 9.98 -11.69
CA LEU A 33 5.49 8.73 -12.17
C LEU A 33 6.01 8.83 -13.61
N ARG A 34 5.39 9.67 -14.45
CA ARG A 34 5.82 9.91 -15.85
C ARG A 34 7.00 10.86 -15.96
N SER A 35 7.11 11.84 -15.05
CA SER A 35 8.13 12.89 -15.10
C SER A 35 9.45 12.52 -14.43
N GLY A 36 9.48 11.49 -13.57
CA GLY A 36 10.68 11.14 -12.79
C GLY A 36 11.16 12.25 -11.85
N ALA A 37 10.34 13.28 -11.64
CA ALA A 37 10.74 14.56 -11.04
C ALA A 37 10.90 14.54 -9.52
N GLU A 38 10.58 13.43 -8.84
CA GLU A 38 10.77 13.29 -7.38
C GLU A 38 12.15 12.74 -6.98
N PHE A 39 13.11 12.67 -7.90
CA PHE A 39 14.41 12.01 -7.65
C PHE A 39 15.53 12.89 -7.08
N GLU A 40 15.31 14.19 -6.86
CA GLU A 40 16.37 15.09 -6.36
C GLU A 40 15.99 15.87 -5.11
N ARG A 41 15.97 15.19 -3.95
CA ARG A 41 16.43 15.78 -2.69
C ARG A 41 17.09 14.71 -1.83
N MET A 42 18.39 14.50 -2.05
CA MET A 42 19.23 13.72 -1.13
C MET A 42 19.51 14.52 0.14
N PRO A 43 19.32 13.96 1.34
CA PRO A 43 20.22 14.24 2.46
C PRO A 43 21.54 13.50 2.20
N ARG A 44 22.67 14.19 2.39
CA ARG A 44 24.01 13.60 2.28
C ARG A 44 24.18 12.48 3.31
N LEU A 45 24.57 11.28 2.85
CA LEU A 45 25.15 10.24 3.70
C LEU A 45 26.49 10.76 4.24
N MET A 46 26.54 11.07 5.53
CA MET A 46 27.78 11.30 6.26
C MET A 46 28.11 10.03 7.03
N ALA A 47 29.10 9.27 6.56
CA ALA A 47 29.61 8.11 7.28
C ALA A 47 30.51 8.59 8.42
N HIS A 48 30.14 8.33 9.67
CA HIS A 48 31.05 8.50 10.82
C HIS A 48 30.88 7.41 11.87
N THR A 49 32.03 6.94 12.34
CA THR A 49 32.25 5.91 13.35
C THR A 49 31.99 6.42 14.78
N GLY A 50 31.10 5.74 15.52
CA GLY A 50 31.17 5.65 17.00
C GLY A 50 30.36 6.64 17.85
N GLY A 51 29.35 6.12 18.57
CA GLY A 51 29.16 6.44 20.00
C GLY A 51 28.00 7.35 20.44
N THR A 52 27.77 8.49 19.79
CA THR A 52 26.86 9.54 20.31
C THR A 52 25.75 9.96 19.37
N ASN A 53 25.67 9.35 18.18
CA ASN A 53 24.77 9.79 17.12
C ASN A 53 23.57 8.83 16.94
N PRO A 54 22.43 9.32 16.42
CA PRO A 54 21.30 8.47 16.05
C PRO A 54 21.70 7.42 15.00
N LEU A 55 21.00 6.27 15.00
CA LEU A 55 21.21 5.19 14.03
C LEU A 55 21.08 5.70 12.59
N GLN A 56 21.98 5.32 11.71
CA GLN A 56 21.82 5.58 10.28
C GLN A 56 21.30 4.33 9.58
N VAL A 57 20.27 4.50 8.75
CA VAL A 57 19.74 3.41 7.93
C VAL A 57 20.65 3.20 6.73
N LYS A 58 21.12 1.96 6.55
CA LYS A 58 21.92 1.55 5.39
C LYS A 58 21.07 0.95 4.29
N GLN A 59 20.12 0.10 4.67
CA GLN A 59 19.30 -0.65 3.73
C GLN A 59 17.94 -0.96 4.35
N LEU A 60 16.93 -1.08 3.49
CA LEU A 60 15.60 -1.56 3.82
C LEU A 60 15.22 -2.70 2.88
N ASP A 61 14.63 -3.75 3.42
CA ASP A 61 14.10 -4.88 2.66
C ASP A 61 12.59 -5.02 2.92
N TYR A 62 11.83 -4.97 1.84
CA TYR A 62 10.37 -5.15 1.82
C TYR A 62 9.95 -6.62 1.75
N HIS A 63 10.86 -7.60 1.73
CA HIS A 63 10.55 -9.02 1.65
C HIS A 63 9.54 -9.35 0.54
N ILE A 64 9.71 -8.72 -0.63
CA ILE A 64 8.70 -8.65 -1.69
C ILE A 64 8.14 -10.04 -2.05
N PRO A 65 8.96 -11.09 -2.28
CA PRO A 65 8.42 -12.41 -2.64
C PRO A 65 7.53 -13.02 -1.55
N ALA A 66 7.93 -12.88 -0.27
CA ALA A 66 7.19 -13.45 0.85
C ALA A 66 5.89 -12.68 1.12
N ASN A 67 5.97 -11.35 1.16
CA ASN A 67 4.80 -10.50 1.36
C ASN A 67 3.81 -10.66 0.20
N THR A 68 4.25 -10.56 -1.06
CA THR A 68 3.31 -10.64 -2.19
C THR A 68 2.60 -11.99 -2.27
N ARG A 69 3.27 -13.09 -1.91
CA ARG A 69 2.63 -14.40 -1.77
C ARG A 69 1.59 -14.42 -0.65
N HIS A 70 1.93 -13.85 0.50
CA HIS A 70 1.00 -13.73 1.64
C HIS A 70 -0.24 -12.89 1.30
N HIS A 71 -0.05 -11.82 0.54
CA HIS A 71 -1.12 -10.90 0.12
C HIS A 71 -1.84 -11.31 -1.17
N ARG A 72 -1.47 -12.44 -1.80
CA ARG A 72 -2.03 -12.92 -3.08
C ARG A 72 -1.92 -11.87 -4.19
N THR A 73 -0.73 -11.30 -4.31
CA THR A 73 -0.35 -10.26 -5.27
C THR A 73 0.91 -10.64 -6.07
N ASP A 74 1.48 -11.82 -5.82
CA ASP A 74 2.69 -12.38 -6.45
C ASP A 74 2.55 -12.62 -7.96
N LYS A 75 1.32 -12.64 -8.47
CA LYS A 75 1.02 -12.78 -9.89
C LYS A 75 1.07 -11.45 -10.66
N PHE A 76 1.14 -10.31 -9.98
CA PHE A 76 1.21 -9.03 -10.67
C PHE A 76 2.56 -8.87 -11.37
N LEU A 77 2.54 -8.27 -12.56
CA LEU A 77 3.76 -8.04 -13.32
C LEU A 77 4.80 -7.24 -12.52
N LEU A 78 4.34 -6.23 -11.77
CA LEU A 78 5.19 -5.39 -10.92
C LEU A 78 5.89 -6.16 -9.80
N THR A 79 5.38 -7.30 -9.37
CA THR A 79 6.00 -8.10 -8.29
C THR A 79 6.97 -9.16 -8.84
N GLN A 80 7.02 -9.35 -10.16
CA GLN A 80 7.80 -10.38 -10.84
C GLN A 80 9.00 -9.84 -11.64
N SER A 81 9.17 -8.51 -11.69
CA SER A 81 10.25 -7.88 -12.44
C SER A 81 11.55 -7.79 -11.65
N SER A 82 12.67 -7.48 -12.32
CA SER A 82 13.97 -7.24 -11.67
C SER A 82 13.95 -6.01 -10.76
N ASP A 83 13.05 -5.07 -11.04
CA ASP A 83 12.72 -3.88 -10.26
C ASP A 83 11.39 -4.07 -9.52
N ALA A 84 11.24 -5.23 -8.85
CA ALA A 84 9.98 -5.61 -8.23
C ALA A 84 9.49 -4.53 -7.25
N THR A 85 8.22 -4.18 -7.38
CA THR A 85 7.52 -3.25 -6.49
C THR A 85 6.66 -4.03 -5.52
N LEU A 86 6.69 -3.69 -4.25
CA LEU A 86 5.82 -4.29 -3.25
C LEU A 86 4.36 -3.92 -3.53
N VAL A 87 3.49 -4.94 -3.63
CA VAL A 87 2.04 -4.77 -3.73
C VAL A 87 1.40 -5.60 -2.63
N VAL A 88 0.63 -4.95 -1.76
CA VAL A 88 0.00 -5.57 -0.60
C VAL A 88 -1.49 -5.26 -0.57
N ARG A 89 -2.21 -5.96 0.31
CA ARG A 89 -3.63 -5.72 0.58
C ARG A 89 -3.80 -5.29 2.01
N ARG A 90 -4.67 -4.30 2.25
CA ARG A 90 -5.01 -3.83 3.60
C ARG A 90 -5.64 -4.96 4.44
N GLY A 91 -5.65 -4.85 5.76
CA GLY A 91 -6.14 -5.91 6.64
C GLY A 91 -5.23 -7.15 6.71
N LEU A 92 -3.97 -7.05 6.28
CA LEU A 92 -2.95 -8.08 6.42
C LEU A 92 -1.60 -7.45 6.80
N PRO A 93 -0.75 -8.17 7.56
CA PRO A 93 0.54 -7.65 8.00
C PRO A 93 1.60 -7.72 6.90
N VAL A 94 2.38 -6.65 6.79
CA VAL A 94 3.53 -6.51 5.88
C VAL A 94 4.82 -6.62 6.66
N THR A 95 5.72 -7.51 6.23
CA THR A 95 7.04 -7.70 6.88
C THR A 95 8.08 -6.75 6.28
N ILE A 96 8.82 -6.02 7.11
CA ILE A 96 9.83 -5.05 6.69
C ILE A 96 11.08 -5.24 7.56
N SER A 97 12.26 -5.29 6.94
CA SER A 97 13.54 -5.28 7.65
C SER A 97 14.29 -3.99 7.40
N VAL A 98 14.87 -3.43 8.46
CA VAL A 98 15.70 -2.24 8.42
C VAL A 98 17.09 -2.61 8.93
N GLN A 99 18.12 -2.31 8.14
CA GLN A 99 19.51 -2.50 8.49
C GLN A 99 20.17 -1.16 8.80
N PHE A 100 20.90 -1.10 9.90
CA PHE A 100 21.56 0.08 10.41
C PHE A 100 23.08 0.03 10.26
N ASP A 101 23.72 1.17 10.49
CA ASP A 101 25.15 1.34 10.49
C ASP A 101 25.87 0.70 11.69
N ARG A 102 25.21 0.67 12.85
CA ARG A 102 25.70 0.10 14.12
C ARG A 102 24.65 -0.78 14.81
N HIS A 103 25.02 -1.30 15.99
CA HIS A 103 24.14 -2.13 16.81
C HIS A 103 22.88 -1.36 17.23
N TYR A 104 21.70 -1.98 17.05
CA TYR A 104 20.43 -1.48 17.58
C TYR A 104 20.32 -1.83 19.06
N ASP A 105 20.09 -0.82 19.89
CA ASP A 105 19.82 -1.00 21.32
C ASP A 105 18.50 -0.32 21.67
N GLY A 106 17.43 -1.08 21.91
CA GLY A 106 16.10 -0.53 22.21
C GLY A 106 16.04 0.32 23.50
N GLY A 107 17.02 0.19 24.40
CA GLY A 107 17.14 1.04 25.58
C GLY A 107 17.68 2.44 25.26
N ARG A 108 18.52 2.56 24.22
CA ARG A 108 19.14 3.84 23.80
C ARG A 108 18.50 4.42 22.55
N ASP A 109 18.03 3.58 21.64
CA ASP A 109 17.62 3.96 20.30
C ASP A 109 16.09 3.86 20.16
N GLN A 110 15.52 4.81 19.42
CA GLN A 110 14.13 4.77 18.99
C GLN A 110 14.09 4.79 17.46
N VAL A 111 13.30 3.90 16.88
CA VAL A 111 13.11 3.78 15.45
C VAL A 111 11.63 3.93 15.16
N PHE A 112 11.28 4.72 14.15
CA PHE A 112 9.91 4.92 13.71
C PHE A 112 9.79 4.63 12.22
N LEU A 113 8.74 3.89 11.86
CA LEU A 113 8.30 3.76 10.47
C LEU A 113 7.20 4.80 10.22
N ILE A 114 7.44 5.69 9.25
CA ILE A 114 6.50 6.72 8.84
C ILE A 114 5.94 6.37 7.47
N LEU A 115 4.67 5.98 7.45
CA LEU A 115 3.94 5.60 6.25
C LEU A 115 3.13 6.79 5.77
N LYS A 116 3.20 7.11 4.47
CA LYS A 116 2.50 8.26 3.88
C LYS A 116 1.79 7.86 2.58
N THR A 117 0.60 8.39 2.35
CA THR A 117 -0.13 8.30 1.10
C THR A 117 -0.84 9.62 0.81
N GLY A 118 -1.27 9.85 -0.43
CA GLY A 118 -1.81 11.15 -0.83
C GLY A 118 -0.74 12.22 -1.10
N LEU A 119 -1.20 13.39 -1.56
CA LEU A 119 -0.36 14.57 -1.81
C LEU A 119 -0.05 15.36 -0.54
N GLU A 120 -1.02 15.38 0.38
CA GLU A 120 -0.91 16.06 1.67
C GLU A 120 -1.16 15.07 2.83
N PRO A 121 -0.18 14.20 3.15
CA PRO A 121 -0.34 13.20 4.19
C PRO A 121 -0.55 13.85 5.58
N LYS A 122 -1.67 13.52 6.24
CA LYS A 122 -2.08 14.02 7.56
C LYS A 122 -2.36 12.86 8.50
N GLU A 123 -2.06 13.03 9.79
CA GLU A 123 -2.34 12.01 10.79
C GLU A 123 -3.84 11.90 11.08
N ALA A 124 -4.57 13.03 11.00
CA ALA A 124 -5.98 13.13 11.31
C ALA A 124 -6.90 12.29 10.40
N ASP A 125 -6.51 12.04 9.15
CA ASP A 125 -7.27 11.25 8.18
C ASP A 125 -6.65 9.87 7.91
N GLY A 126 -5.58 9.51 8.64
CA GLY A 126 -4.86 8.25 8.48
C GLY A 126 -4.00 8.15 7.22
N SER A 127 -3.84 9.22 6.45
CA SER A 127 -2.96 9.24 5.26
C SER A 127 -1.47 9.38 5.63
N LYS A 128 -1.16 9.78 6.86
CA LYS A 128 0.18 9.70 7.48
C LYS A 128 0.09 8.92 8.79
N VAL A 129 1.01 7.96 8.97
CA VAL A 129 1.07 7.15 10.18
C VAL A 129 2.52 7.05 10.63
N ARG A 130 2.77 7.27 11.93
CA ARG A 130 4.09 7.14 12.55
C ARG A 130 4.06 6.04 13.61
N LEU A 131 4.79 4.96 13.38
CA LEU A 131 4.80 3.75 14.22
C LEU A 131 6.16 3.58 14.89
N GLU A 132 6.22 3.59 16.22
CA GLU A 132 7.45 3.25 16.96
C GLU A 132 7.70 1.74 16.89
N VAL A 133 8.92 1.35 16.54
CA VAL A 133 9.35 -0.05 16.63
C VAL A 133 9.40 -0.45 18.11
N PRO A 134 8.65 -1.48 18.53
CA PRO A 134 8.65 -1.93 19.91
C PRO A 134 10.02 -2.45 20.34
N THR A 135 10.35 -2.33 21.63
CA THR A 135 11.59 -2.89 22.20
C THR A 135 11.45 -4.37 22.59
N THR A 136 10.22 -4.85 22.73
CA THR A 136 9.91 -6.25 23.04
C THR A 136 9.33 -6.96 21.83
N MET A 137 9.83 -8.17 21.59
CA MET A 137 9.38 -9.01 20.49
C MET A 137 8.01 -9.62 20.80
N GLY A 138 7.21 -9.87 19.76
CA GLY A 138 5.98 -10.66 19.88
C GLY A 138 4.73 -9.93 19.40
N SER A 139 3.82 -9.61 20.31
CA SER A 139 2.47 -9.14 20.00
C SER A 139 2.47 -7.82 19.22
N PHE A 140 1.42 -7.60 18.43
CA PHE A 140 1.20 -6.30 17.80
C PHE A 140 0.88 -5.24 18.86
N PHE A 141 1.64 -4.15 18.81
CA PHE A 141 1.41 -2.95 19.59
C PHE A 141 0.55 -2.01 18.76
N LYS A 142 -0.63 -1.69 19.29
CA LYS A 142 -1.47 -0.62 18.74
C LYS A 142 -0.90 0.71 19.20
N VAL A 143 -0.82 1.66 18.28
CA VAL A 143 -0.52 3.05 18.65
C VAL A 143 -1.82 3.69 19.14
N ASP A 144 -1.76 4.46 20.22
CA ASP A 144 -2.94 5.13 20.78
C ASP A 144 -3.66 5.95 19.70
N ASN A 145 -4.98 5.82 19.66
CA ASN A 145 -5.84 6.48 18.67
C ASN A 145 -5.51 6.18 17.19
N SER A 146 -4.77 5.12 16.90
CA SER A 146 -4.47 4.69 15.53
C SER A 146 -4.95 3.26 15.28
N PRO A 147 -5.64 3.00 14.15
CA PRO A 147 -6.03 1.64 13.76
C PRO A 147 -4.84 0.81 13.24
N TYR A 148 -3.66 1.41 13.08
CA TYR A 148 -2.44 0.74 12.64
C TYR A 148 -1.71 0.12 13.83
N SER A 149 -1.07 -1.03 13.60
CA SER A 149 -0.25 -1.68 14.63
C SER A 149 1.04 -2.23 14.07
N ILE A 150 2.05 -2.35 14.92
CA ILE A 150 3.38 -2.82 14.57
C ILE A 150 3.85 -3.87 15.59
N SER A 151 4.58 -4.88 15.14
CA SER A 151 5.26 -5.82 16.01
C SER A 151 6.72 -5.99 15.63
N LEU A 152 7.58 -6.11 16.63
CA LEU A 152 8.96 -6.53 16.44
C LEU A 152 8.99 -8.07 16.32
N VAL A 153 9.48 -8.56 15.18
CA VAL A 153 9.56 -9.99 14.85
C VAL A 153 10.96 -10.54 15.08
N LEU A 154 11.98 -9.74 14.80
CA LEU A 154 13.37 -10.12 14.97
C LEU A 154 14.20 -8.87 15.28
N SER A 155 15.09 -8.99 16.26
CA SER A 155 16.13 -7.99 16.52
C SER A 155 17.46 -8.70 16.49
N GLU A 156 18.23 -8.43 15.46
CA GLU A 156 19.61 -8.87 15.31
C GLU A 156 20.53 -7.69 15.54
N LYS A 157 21.85 -7.93 15.57
CA LYS A 157 22.85 -6.94 15.97
C LYS A 157 22.59 -5.57 15.32
N ASN A 158 22.57 -5.50 14.00
CA ASN A 158 22.45 -4.23 13.27
C ASN A 158 21.16 -4.16 12.45
N SER A 159 20.15 -4.96 12.77
CA SER A 159 18.93 -5.06 11.97
C SER A 159 17.72 -5.37 12.83
N VAL A 160 16.60 -4.76 12.46
CA VAL A 160 15.29 -5.09 13.02
C VAL A 160 14.36 -5.53 11.91
N THR A 161 13.57 -6.55 12.18
CA THR A 161 12.48 -7.00 11.31
C THR A 161 11.18 -6.81 12.05
N VAL A 162 10.25 -6.12 11.41
CA VAL A 162 8.94 -5.79 11.98
C VAL A 162 7.84 -6.28 11.06
N LYS A 163 6.65 -6.47 11.63
CA LYS A 163 5.40 -6.59 10.88
C LYS A 163 4.56 -5.36 11.12
N VAL A 164 4.10 -4.73 10.06
CA VAL A 164 3.19 -3.60 10.08
C VAL A 164 1.82 -4.07 9.62
N MET A 165 0.80 -3.93 10.47
CA MET A 165 -0.58 -4.21 10.14
C MET A 165 -1.25 -2.94 9.61
N LEU A 166 -1.60 -2.94 8.32
CA LEU A 166 -2.48 -1.92 7.77
C LEU A 166 -3.94 -2.31 8.09
N PRO A 167 -4.75 -1.42 8.66
CA PRO A 167 -6.13 -1.75 8.99
C PRO A 167 -6.97 -1.98 7.73
N PRO A 168 -8.08 -2.73 7.81
CA PRO A 168 -9.00 -2.95 6.70
C PRO A 168 -9.61 -1.66 6.12
N CYS A 169 -9.58 -0.55 6.86
CA CYS A 169 -10.03 0.75 6.40
C CYS A 169 -8.92 1.62 5.78
N ALA A 170 -7.66 1.15 5.72
CA ALA A 170 -6.55 1.92 5.17
C ALA A 170 -6.82 2.37 3.71
N ALA A 171 -6.32 3.54 3.37
CA ALA A 171 -6.43 4.10 2.03
C ALA A 171 -5.73 3.20 0.98
N VAL A 172 -6.43 2.97 -0.13
CA VAL A 172 -5.95 2.21 -1.27
C VAL A 172 -5.21 3.16 -2.21
N GLY A 173 -4.01 2.77 -2.65
CA GLY A 173 -3.19 3.61 -3.54
C GLY A 173 -1.70 3.43 -3.31
N LEU A 174 -0.95 4.47 -3.68
CA LEU A 174 0.51 4.52 -3.56
C LEU A 174 0.91 4.99 -2.16
N TRP A 175 1.84 4.26 -1.55
CA TRP A 175 2.38 4.56 -0.24
C TRP A 175 3.90 4.75 -0.30
N ARG A 176 4.39 5.68 0.53
CA ARG A 176 5.80 5.97 0.76
C ARG A 176 6.16 5.60 2.19
N LEU A 177 7.42 5.21 2.39
CA LEU A 177 7.97 4.90 3.70
C LEU A 177 9.16 5.80 4.00
N GLU A 178 9.21 6.31 5.22
CA GLU A 178 10.40 6.95 5.78
C GLU A 178 10.74 6.25 7.09
N VAL A 179 12.02 6.18 7.40
CA VAL A 179 12.52 5.66 8.67
C VAL A 179 13.13 6.81 9.45
N GLU A 180 12.55 7.14 10.59
CA GLU A 180 13.11 8.11 11.53
C GLU A 180 13.81 7.35 12.65
N THR A 181 15.04 7.71 12.96
CA THR A 181 15.78 7.20 14.11
C THR A 181 16.13 8.37 15.03
N ARG A 182 16.14 8.10 16.33
CA ARG A 182 16.56 9.08 17.34
C ARG A 182 17.13 8.42 18.59
N LEU A 183 17.87 9.17 19.38
CA LEU A 183 18.26 8.73 20.72
C LEU A 183 17.09 8.87 21.70
N ARG A 184 16.83 7.82 22.49
CA ARG A 184 15.80 7.78 23.51
C ARG A 184 16.15 8.79 24.62
N GLY A 185 15.17 9.60 25.01
CA GLY A 185 15.33 10.60 26.06
C GLY A 185 16.00 11.91 25.62
N SER A 186 16.46 12.02 24.37
CA SER A 186 16.94 13.29 23.83
C SER A 186 15.79 14.12 23.25
N SER A 187 15.78 15.41 23.56
CA SER A 187 14.92 16.42 22.94
C SER A 187 15.62 17.23 21.85
N ASP A 188 16.92 16.99 21.63
CA ASP A 188 17.71 17.73 20.66
C ASP A 188 17.29 17.32 19.22
N PRO A 189 16.90 18.27 18.36
CA PRO A 189 16.63 17.99 16.96
C PRO A 189 17.82 17.37 16.20
N SER A 190 19.06 17.63 16.63
CA SER A 190 20.29 17.10 16.04
C SER A 190 20.46 15.59 16.28
N ASP A 191 19.80 15.04 17.29
CA ASP A 191 19.80 13.60 17.60
C ASP A 191 18.73 12.81 16.81
N LYS A 192 18.25 13.38 15.69
CA LYS A 192 17.29 12.73 14.78
C LYS A 192 17.92 12.52 13.41
N CYS A 193 17.73 11.33 12.85
CA CYS A 193 18.07 11.03 11.47
C CYS A 193 16.83 10.55 10.71
N LEU A 194 16.60 11.07 9.52
CA LEU A 194 15.50 10.69 8.64
C LEU A 194 16.06 10.05 7.38
N PHE A 195 15.59 8.85 7.07
CA PHE A 195 15.91 8.12 5.86
C PHE A 195 14.66 7.96 5.00
N ASN A 196 14.66 8.58 3.83
CA ASN A 196 13.57 8.46 2.86
C ASN A 196 13.78 7.21 2.02
N VAL A 197 12.85 6.27 2.08
CA VAL A 197 12.88 5.09 1.21
C VAL A 197 12.45 5.53 -0.18
N LYS A 198 13.32 5.24 -1.15
CA LYS A 198 13.14 5.67 -2.54
C LYS A 198 11.98 4.91 -3.20
N GLU A 199 11.86 3.62 -2.87
CA GLU A 199 10.86 2.73 -3.42
C GLU A 199 9.51 2.91 -2.71
N THR A 200 8.50 3.22 -3.51
CA THR A 200 7.09 3.24 -3.09
C THR A 200 6.47 1.86 -3.17
N PHE A 201 5.36 1.64 -2.48
CA PHE A 201 4.59 0.39 -2.56
C PHE A 201 3.09 0.64 -2.72
N TYR A 202 2.36 -0.36 -3.20
CA TYR A 202 0.93 -0.26 -3.43
C TYR A 202 0.14 -0.99 -2.36
N VAL A 203 -0.94 -0.36 -1.88
CA VAL A 203 -1.93 -0.97 -1.00
C VAL A 203 -3.25 -1.10 -1.75
N LEU A 204 -3.78 -2.33 -1.80
CA LEU A 204 -5.03 -2.67 -2.46
C LEU A 204 -6.12 -3.07 -1.47
N PHE A 205 -7.36 -3.12 -1.96
CA PHE A 205 -8.48 -3.77 -1.30
C PHE A 205 -8.22 -5.24 -1.00
N ASN A 206 -8.85 -5.76 0.05
CA ASN A 206 -8.68 -7.13 0.49
C ASN A 206 -10.01 -7.90 0.58
N PRO A 207 -10.41 -8.61 -0.48
CA PRO A 207 -11.66 -9.37 -0.46
C PRO A 207 -11.59 -10.65 0.39
N TRP A 208 -10.42 -11.00 0.94
CA TRP A 208 -10.25 -12.11 1.88
C TRP A 208 -10.36 -11.69 3.36
N CYS A 209 -10.36 -10.39 3.64
CA CYS A 209 -10.49 -9.85 4.99
C CYS A 209 -11.97 -9.59 5.31
N GLN A 210 -12.51 -10.26 6.32
CA GLN A 210 -13.93 -10.13 6.74
C GLN A 210 -14.33 -8.71 7.12
N GLU A 211 -13.36 -7.94 7.63
CA GLU A 211 -13.55 -6.56 8.08
C GLU A 211 -13.41 -5.55 6.93
N ASP A 212 -12.98 -5.97 5.74
CA ASP A 212 -12.89 -5.11 4.56
C ASP A 212 -14.27 -5.00 3.87
N LEU A 213 -14.61 -3.79 3.40
CA LEU A 213 -15.84 -3.48 2.68
C LEU A 213 -16.08 -4.32 1.41
N VAL A 214 -15.01 -4.91 0.87
CA VAL A 214 -15.05 -5.78 -0.32
C VAL A 214 -14.97 -7.27 0.01
N TYR A 215 -15.13 -7.66 1.28
CA TYR A 215 -15.09 -9.08 1.67
C TYR A 215 -16.01 -9.95 0.82
N MET A 216 -15.49 -11.09 0.39
CA MET A 216 -16.20 -12.08 -0.40
C MET A 216 -15.91 -13.48 0.15
N PRO A 217 -16.90 -14.14 0.79
CA PRO A 217 -16.68 -15.44 1.42
C PRO A 217 -16.55 -16.60 0.43
N GLN A 218 -17.11 -16.46 -0.78
CA GLN A 218 -17.13 -17.52 -1.78
C GLN A 218 -15.87 -17.51 -2.65
N GLU A 219 -15.05 -18.57 -2.56
CA GLU A 219 -13.78 -18.66 -3.29
C GLU A 219 -13.93 -18.74 -4.81
N ASP A 220 -15.02 -19.32 -5.30
CA ASP A 220 -15.31 -19.39 -6.74
C ASP A 220 -15.54 -17.99 -7.33
N LEU A 221 -16.27 -17.14 -6.60
CA LEU A 221 -16.50 -15.75 -6.99
C LEU A 221 -15.22 -14.91 -6.92
N LEU A 222 -14.35 -15.18 -5.95
CA LEU A 222 -13.04 -14.55 -5.87
C LEU A 222 -12.18 -14.89 -7.09
N THR A 223 -12.25 -16.13 -7.57
CA THR A 223 -11.55 -16.54 -8.79
C THR A 223 -12.06 -15.78 -10.00
N GLU A 224 -13.38 -15.69 -10.17
CA GLU A 224 -14.01 -14.99 -11.29
C GLU A 224 -13.79 -13.47 -11.25
N TYR A 225 -14.03 -12.82 -10.11
CA TYR A 225 -14.01 -11.36 -10.04
C TYR A 225 -12.64 -10.75 -9.80
N ILE A 226 -11.68 -11.52 -9.26
CA ILE A 226 -10.35 -10.99 -8.93
C ILE A 226 -9.28 -11.50 -9.89
N PHE A 227 -9.23 -12.82 -10.12
CA PHE A 227 -8.12 -13.44 -10.84
C PHE A 227 -8.39 -13.67 -12.33
N ASN A 228 -9.64 -13.78 -12.76
CA ASN A 228 -9.96 -13.97 -14.18
C ASN A 228 -9.70 -12.68 -14.96
N ASP A 229 -8.70 -12.69 -15.83
CA ASP A 229 -8.30 -11.54 -16.65
C ASP A 229 -9.06 -11.46 -17.98
N THR A 230 -10.07 -12.31 -18.14
CA THR A 230 -10.95 -12.36 -19.29
C THR A 230 -12.40 -12.42 -18.87
N GLY A 231 -13.28 -11.83 -19.67
CA GLY A 231 -14.71 -11.83 -19.42
C GLY A 231 -15.51 -11.80 -20.70
N LYS A 232 -16.82 -11.64 -20.54
CA LYS A 232 -17.77 -11.54 -21.65
C LYS A 232 -18.61 -10.27 -21.47
N LEU A 233 -18.61 -9.42 -22.49
CA LEU A 233 -19.53 -8.29 -22.59
C LEU A 233 -20.74 -8.74 -23.40
N TYR A 234 -21.92 -8.67 -22.80
CA TYR A 234 -23.18 -8.94 -23.48
C TYR A 234 -23.66 -7.67 -24.18
N GLN A 235 -24.08 -7.80 -25.44
CA GLN A 235 -24.58 -6.72 -26.30
C GLN A 235 -25.69 -7.25 -27.20
N GLY A 236 -26.46 -6.37 -27.84
CA GLY A 236 -27.62 -6.74 -28.66
C GLY A 236 -28.93 -6.38 -27.98
N ASN A 237 -30.04 -6.95 -28.45
CA ASN A 237 -31.35 -6.78 -27.84
C ASN A 237 -31.63 -7.92 -26.84
N TYR A 238 -32.70 -7.75 -26.04
CA TYR A 238 -33.11 -8.73 -25.05
C TYR A 238 -33.38 -10.12 -25.66
N ASP A 239 -33.97 -10.15 -26.86
CA ASP A 239 -34.35 -11.39 -27.54
C ASP A 239 -33.17 -12.13 -28.20
N TYR A 240 -32.10 -11.40 -28.55
CA TYR A 240 -30.90 -11.94 -29.21
C TYR A 240 -29.62 -11.39 -28.59
N PRO A 241 -29.31 -11.75 -27.33
CA PRO A 241 -28.08 -11.33 -26.69
C PRO A 241 -26.88 -12.00 -27.36
N THR A 242 -25.89 -11.19 -27.72
CA THR A 242 -24.60 -11.63 -28.25
C THR A 242 -23.50 -11.35 -27.24
N GLY A 243 -22.56 -12.29 -27.09
CA GLY A 243 -21.46 -12.16 -26.14
C GLY A 243 -20.14 -11.89 -26.85
N LYS A 244 -19.50 -10.76 -26.58
CA LYS A 244 -18.15 -10.45 -27.05
C LYS A 244 -17.14 -10.76 -25.95
N ARG A 245 -16.06 -11.48 -26.28
CA ARG A 245 -14.95 -11.67 -25.33
C ARG A 245 -14.27 -10.34 -25.03
N TRP A 246 -13.95 -10.12 -23.76
CA TRP A 246 -13.25 -8.94 -23.27
C TRP A 246 -12.02 -9.36 -22.48
N PHE A 247 -10.91 -8.66 -22.67
CA PHE A 247 -9.67 -8.88 -21.92
C PHE A 247 -9.50 -7.73 -20.94
N PHE A 248 -9.60 -8.01 -19.65
CA PHE A 248 -9.51 -7.01 -18.58
C PHE A 248 -8.06 -6.56 -18.36
N GLY A 249 -7.08 -7.48 -18.49
CA GLY A 249 -5.66 -7.14 -18.47
C GLY A 249 -5.11 -6.72 -17.10
N GLN A 250 -5.78 -7.04 -16.00
CA GLN A 250 -5.38 -6.61 -14.66
C GLN A 250 -4.12 -7.33 -14.11
N VAL A 251 -3.70 -8.45 -14.71
CA VAL A 251 -2.55 -9.24 -14.24
C VAL A 251 -1.43 -9.38 -15.30
N LYS A 252 -1.73 -9.24 -16.60
CA LYS A 252 -0.79 -9.58 -17.69
C LYS A 252 -0.41 -8.41 -18.59
N LYS A 253 0.85 -8.44 -19.03
CA LYS A 253 1.53 -7.52 -19.96
C LYS A 253 0.81 -7.41 -21.32
N LYS A 254 0.50 -6.19 -21.78
CA LYS A 254 0.66 -5.87 -23.22
C LYS A 254 2.08 -5.42 -23.48
N LYS A 255 2.73 -6.01 -24.49
CA LYS A 255 4.14 -5.77 -24.87
C LYS A 255 4.49 -4.32 -25.32
N SER A 256 3.65 -3.30 -25.09
CA SER A 256 3.97 -1.94 -25.54
C SER A 256 3.50 -0.79 -24.65
N LEU A 257 3.01 -1.02 -23.42
CA LEU A 257 2.43 0.06 -22.63
C LEU A 257 3.10 0.16 -21.26
N ARG A 258 4.12 1.03 -21.17
CA ARG A 258 4.67 1.48 -19.89
C ARG A 258 3.59 2.38 -19.23
N SER A 259 3.31 2.15 -17.94
CA SER A 259 2.51 3.02 -17.04
C SER A 259 0.96 2.93 -17.02
N ALA A 260 0.25 2.33 -17.99
CA ALA A 260 -1.22 2.45 -18.04
C ALA A 260 -2.04 1.34 -17.32
N GLU A 261 -1.42 0.23 -16.91
CA GLU A 261 -2.17 -0.99 -16.55
C GLU A 261 -2.64 -1.03 -15.08
N LEU A 262 -2.10 -0.19 -14.17
CA LEU A 262 -2.48 -0.23 -12.75
C LEU A 262 -3.79 0.49 -12.40
N ASN A 263 -4.16 1.52 -13.18
CA ASN A 263 -5.44 2.19 -13.00
C ASN A 263 -6.61 1.23 -13.22
N ALA A 264 -6.45 0.27 -14.14
CA ALA A 264 -7.45 -0.77 -14.37
C ALA A 264 -7.61 -1.69 -13.15
N VAL A 265 -6.53 -2.02 -12.43
CA VAL A 265 -6.59 -2.88 -11.25
C VAL A 265 -7.33 -2.19 -10.10
N ILE A 266 -7.10 -0.90 -9.86
CA ILE A 266 -7.78 -0.15 -8.79
C ILE A 266 -9.26 0.11 -9.15
N LEU A 267 -9.56 0.42 -10.41
CA LEU A 267 -10.94 0.68 -10.86
C LEU A 267 -11.81 -0.57 -10.99
N THR A 268 -11.23 -1.75 -11.28
CA THR A 268 -12.04 -2.97 -11.49
C THR A 268 -12.71 -3.46 -10.20
N PHE A 269 -12.11 -3.24 -9.02
CA PHE A 269 -12.72 -3.62 -7.73
C PHE A 269 -13.95 -2.79 -7.36
N ALA A 270 -14.09 -1.57 -7.88
CA ALA A 270 -15.26 -0.73 -7.62
C ALA A 270 -16.50 -1.15 -8.46
N CYS A 271 -16.28 -1.85 -9.59
CA CYS A 271 -17.34 -2.11 -10.57
C CYS A 271 -18.06 -3.46 -10.35
N THR A 272 -17.44 -4.43 -9.67
CA THR A 272 -18.00 -5.79 -9.53
C THR A 272 -19.11 -5.94 -8.50
N LYS A 273 -19.35 -4.94 -7.62
CA LYS A 273 -20.48 -4.98 -6.67
C LYS A 273 -21.86 -4.75 -7.32
N LYS A 274 -21.92 -4.40 -8.62
CA LYS A 274 -23.18 -4.10 -9.33
C LYS A 274 -23.78 -5.29 -10.09
N ALA A 275 -23.10 -6.45 -10.15
CA ALA A 275 -23.58 -7.62 -10.91
C ALA A 275 -24.21 -8.73 -10.04
N GLY A 276 -24.27 -8.56 -8.72
CA GLY A 276 -24.63 -9.61 -7.76
C GLY A 276 -25.84 -9.32 -6.86
N LYS A 277 -26.77 -8.48 -7.31
CA LYS A 277 -28.12 -8.43 -6.71
C LYS A 277 -29.14 -8.48 -7.84
N GLN A 278 -29.67 -9.68 -8.05
CA GLN A 278 -31.07 -9.84 -8.47
C GLN A 278 -31.97 -9.26 -7.39
#